data_AF-A0A7V0J549-F1
#
_entry.id   AF-A0A7V0J549-F1
#
_cell.length_a   1.000
_cell.length_b   1.000
_cell.length_c   1.000
_cell.angle_alpha   90.00
_cell.angle_beta   90.00
_cell.angle_gamma   90.00
#
_symmetry.space_group_name_H-M   'P 1'
#
loop_
_entity.id
_entity.type
_entity.pdbx_description
1 polymer ?
#
loop_
_entity_poly.entity_id
_entity_poly.type
_entity_poly.pdbx_seq_one_letter_code
_entity_poly.pdbx_strand_id
1 'polypeptide(L)'
;MSSAVPIDLFVEDHAHEALLVPLIRRIASEEGVDVVLRVRSARGGHGRAIDEFRVYQRLLEKGAILNSPPALIVVGIDGNCVTFAKKRCEIQGATQTAFQDRAVAACPDPHIERWFLADP
;
A
#
# COMPACT_ATOMS: atom_id res chain seq x y z
N MET A 1 14.31 8.16 -22.17
CA MET A 1 14.35 7.66 -20.78
C MET A 1 12.94 7.75 -20.25
N SER A 2 12.30 6.62 -19.93
CA SER A 2 11.00 6.64 -19.27
C SER A 2 11.16 7.26 -17.88
N SER A 3 10.31 8.20 -17.51
CA SER A 3 10.26 8.71 -16.14
C SER A 3 9.90 7.56 -15.19
N ALA A 4 10.63 7.42 -14.09
CA ALA A 4 10.34 6.40 -13.09
C ALA A 4 8.89 6.52 -12.58
N VAL A 5 8.22 5.38 -12.43
CA VAL A 5 6.81 5.27 -12.06
C VAL A 5 6.67 5.48 -10.55
N PRO A 6 5.98 6.54 -10.09
CA PRO A 6 5.82 6.80 -8.67
C PRO A 6 4.76 5.86 -8.06
N ILE A 7 5.15 5.12 -7.03
CA ILE A 7 4.27 4.20 -6.27
C ILE A 7 4.25 4.64 -4.81
N ASP A 8 3.06 4.75 -4.22
CA ASP A 8 2.90 5.08 -2.80
C ASP A 8 2.44 3.86 -2.02
N LEU A 9 3.13 3.58 -0.90
CA LEU A 9 2.89 2.41 -0.07
C LEU A 9 2.41 2.82 1.32
N PHE A 10 1.29 2.23 1.75
CA PHE A 10 0.73 2.35 3.09
C PHE A 10 0.69 0.97 3.71
N VAL A 11 1.32 0.79 4.86
CA VAL A 11 1.35 -0.49 5.59
C VAL A 11 1.20 -0.30 7.09
N GLU A 12 0.75 -1.35 7.78
CA GLU A 12 0.45 -1.30 9.22
C GLU A 12 1.70 -1.17 10.10
N ASP A 13 2.75 -1.89 9.72
CA ASP A 13 3.96 -2.09 10.52
C ASP A 13 5.21 -2.35 9.65
N HIS A 14 6.31 -2.60 10.35
CA HIS A 14 7.62 -2.86 9.74
C HIS A 14 7.70 -4.20 9.00
N ALA A 15 6.98 -5.24 9.42
CA ALA A 15 7.03 -6.54 8.76
C ALA A 15 6.37 -6.45 7.37
N HIS A 16 5.26 -5.73 7.26
CA HIS A 16 4.63 -5.43 5.99
C HIS A 16 5.57 -4.65 5.06
N GLU A 17 6.22 -3.59 5.57
CA GLU A 17 7.20 -2.82 4.81
C GLU A 17 8.35 -3.69 4.32
N ALA A 18 8.92 -4.50 5.22
CA ALA A 18 10.05 -5.39 4.95
C ALA A 18 9.73 -6.45 3.88
N LEU A 19 8.46 -6.88 3.75
CA LEU A 19 8.04 -7.77 2.68
C LEU A 19 7.71 -7.03 1.38
N LEU A 20 6.87 -5.99 1.46
CA LEU A 20 6.27 -5.37 0.26
C LEU A 20 7.25 -4.50 -0.51
N VAL A 21 8.17 -3.81 0.15
CA VAL A 21 9.20 -3.00 -0.53
C VAL A 21 10.07 -3.85 -1.47
N PRO A 22 10.73 -4.93 -1.04
CA PRO A 22 11.52 -5.76 -1.95
C PRO A 22 10.66 -6.49 -2.97
N LEU A 23 9.44 -6.93 -2.61
CA LEU A 23 8.54 -7.59 -3.56
C LEU A 23 8.15 -6.66 -4.72
N ILE A 24 7.75 -5.42 -4.43
CA ILE A 24 7.41 -4.42 -5.46
C ILE A 24 8.61 -4.14 -6.35
N ARG A 25 9.81 -3.95 -5.76
CA ARG A 25 11.04 -3.70 -6.53
C ARG A 25 11.41 -4.87 -7.43
N ARG A 26 11.23 -6.10 -6.94
CA ARG A 26 11.49 -7.31 -7.70
C ARG A 26 10.54 -7.41 -8.90
N ILE A 27 9.24 -7.27 -8.68
CA ILE A 27 8.23 -7.30 -9.76
C ILE A 27 8.53 -6.21 -10.79
N ALA A 28 8.80 -4.98 -10.34
CA ALA A 28 9.15 -3.87 -11.24
C ALA A 28 10.39 -4.20 -12.10
N SER A 29 11.43 -4.79 -11.49
CA SER A 29 12.62 -5.23 -12.22
C SER A 29 12.33 -6.35 -13.22
N GLU A 30 11.48 -7.32 -12.86
CA GLU A 30 11.08 -8.43 -13.73
C GLU A 30 10.27 -7.93 -14.94
N GLU A 31 9.45 -6.90 -14.73
CA GLU A 31 8.64 -6.23 -15.78
C GLU A 31 9.41 -5.14 -16.55
N GLY A 32 10.67 -4.87 -16.20
CA GLY A 32 11.49 -3.83 -16.85
C GLY A 32 10.99 -2.40 -16.60
N VAL A 33 10.26 -2.17 -15.50
CA VAL A 33 9.70 -0.87 -15.12
C VAL A 33 10.58 -0.20 -14.06
N ASP A 34 11.04 1.02 -14.33
CA ASP A 34 11.71 1.84 -13.32
C ASP A 34 10.67 2.45 -12.38
N VAL A 35 10.86 2.31 -11.05
CA VAL A 35 9.88 2.71 -10.03
C VAL A 35 10.49 3.59 -8.95
N VAL A 36 9.75 4.60 -8.52
CA VAL A 36 10.03 5.40 -7.31
C VAL A 36 9.01 5.02 -6.25
N LEU A 37 9.41 4.14 -5.33
CA LEU A 37 8.57 3.69 -4.22
C LEU A 37 8.67 4.66 -3.03
N ARG A 38 7.53 5.17 -2.58
CA ARG A 38 7.39 6.14 -1.47
C ARG A 38 6.57 5.51 -0.35
N VAL A 39 7.22 5.10 0.73
CA VAL A 39 6.53 4.61 1.94
C VAL A 39 5.92 5.82 2.66
N ARG A 40 4.59 5.84 2.78
CA ARG A 40 3.82 6.95 3.37
C ARG A 40 3.39 6.68 4.79
N SER A 41 3.12 5.42 5.11
CA SER A 41 2.77 4.93 6.44
C SER A 41 3.34 3.54 6.61
N ALA A 42 3.97 3.27 7.74
CA ALA A 42 4.51 1.95 8.09
C ALA A 42 4.48 1.66 9.60
N ARG A 43 3.76 2.47 10.38
CA ARG A 43 3.76 2.36 11.85
C ARG A 43 2.43 2.79 12.45
N GLY A 44 1.93 1.97 13.36
CA GLY A 44 0.79 2.27 14.24
C GLY A 44 -0.47 1.45 13.95
N GLY A 45 -0.33 0.35 13.21
CA GLY A 45 -1.34 -0.69 13.07
C GLY A 45 -2.44 -0.37 12.04
N HIS A 46 -3.31 -1.36 11.83
CA HIS A 46 -4.43 -1.37 10.89
C HIS A 46 -5.20 -0.05 10.77
N GLY A 47 -5.77 0.44 11.88
CA GLY A 47 -6.63 1.64 11.86
C GLY A 47 -5.90 2.90 11.41
N ARG A 48 -4.62 3.03 11.81
CA ARG A 48 -3.81 4.20 11.45
C ARG A 48 -3.43 4.20 9.98
N ALA A 49 -3.10 3.04 9.40
CA ALA A 49 -2.78 2.92 7.99
C ALA A 49 -3.95 3.39 7.10
N ILE A 50 -5.19 3.00 7.44
CA ILE A 50 -6.39 3.40 6.70
C ILE A 50 -6.71 4.89 6.88
N ASP A 51 -6.58 5.44 8.08
CA ASP A 51 -6.87 6.85 8.32
C ASP A 51 -5.83 7.77 7.68
N GLU A 52 -4.54 7.41 7.74
CA GLU A 52 -3.48 8.12 7.01
C GLU A 52 -3.70 8.04 5.50
N PHE A 53 -4.14 6.89 4.98
CA PHE A 53 -4.52 6.74 3.58
C PHE A 53 -5.70 7.65 3.19
N ARG A 54 -6.74 7.76 4.01
CA ARG A 54 -7.86 8.70 3.76
C ARG A 54 -7.42 10.15 3.75
N VAL A 55 -6.57 10.55 4.69
CA VAL A 55 -6.04 11.92 4.75
C VAL A 55 -5.18 12.21 3.53
N TYR A 56 -4.32 11.28 3.15
CA TYR A 56 -3.45 11.39 1.99
C TYR A 56 -4.23 11.63 0.69
N GLN A 57 -5.30 10.86 0.45
CA GLN A 57 -6.12 11.02 -0.75
C GLN A 57 -6.76 12.43 -0.84
N ARG A 58 -7.27 12.96 0.29
CA ARG A 58 -7.79 14.34 0.36
C ARG A 58 -6.72 15.39 0.07
N LEU A 59 -5.47 15.15 0.48
CA LEU A 59 -4.35 16.06 0.19
C LEU A 59 -3.94 15.99 -1.27
N LEU A 60 -3.97 14.81 -1.89
CA LEU A 60 -3.76 14.64 -3.33
C LEU A 60 -4.83 15.37 -4.15
N GLU A 61 -6.12 15.19 -3.83
CA GLU A 61 -7.22 15.88 -4.54
C GLU A 61 -7.10 17.40 -4.48
N LYS A 62 -6.61 17.93 -3.36
CA LYS A 62 -6.38 19.37 -3.17
C LYS A 62 -5.10 19.89 -3.81
N GLY A 63 -4.30 19.02 -4.45
CA GLY A 63 -2.99 19.39 -5.01
C GLY A 63 -1.98 19.83 -3.95
N ALA A 64 -2.19 19.47 -2.69
CA ALA A 64 -1.35 19.90 -1.56
C ALA A 64 -0.03 19.12 -1.47
N ILE A 65 0.10 18.04 -2.22
CA ILE A 65 1.33 17.24 -2.29
C ILE A 65 2.15 17.75 -3.48
N LEU A 66 3.32 18.35 -3.19
CA LEU A 66 4.23 18.94 -4.18
C LEU A 66 4.87 17.91 -5.14
N ASN A 67 4.76 16.63 -4.83
CA ASN A 67 5.32 15.55 -5.64
C ASN A 67 4.31 15.10 -6.71
N SER A 68 4.81 14.53 -7.82
CA SER A 68 3.97 13.94 -8.86
C SER A 68 2.95 12.94 -8.26
N PRO A 69 1.70 12.96 -8.73
CA PRO A 69 0.67 12.04 -8.27
C PRO A 69 1.13 10.59 -8.50
N PRO A 70 0.81 9.65 -7.60
CA PRO A 70 1.18 8.26 -7.76
C PRO A 70 0.49 7.67 -9.00
N ALA A 71 1.24 6.85 -9.73
CA ALA A 71 0.69 5.98 -10.76
C ALA A 71 0.03 4.74 -10.16
N LEU A 72 0.47 4.32 -8.96
CA LEU A 72 -0.09 3.21 -8.20
C LEU A 72 -0.04 3.52 -6.70
N ILE A 73 -1.10 3.14 -5.98
CA ILE A 73 -1.18 3.17 -4.53
C ILE A 73 -1.33 1.73 -4.04
N VAL A 74 -0.42 1.28 -3.18
CA VAL A 74 -0.46 -0.04 -2.56
C VAL A 74 -0.83 0.14 -1.09
N VAL A 75 -1.86 -0.56 -0.65
CA VAL A 75 -2.30 -0.58 0.75
C VAL A 75 -2.17 -1.99 1.30
N GLY A 76 -1.23 -2.17 2.23
CA GLY A 76 -0.98 -3.44 2.91
C GLY A 76 -1.57 -3.47 4.31
N ILE A 77 -2.49 -4.41 4.54
CA ILE A 77 -3.18 -4.61 5.82
C ILE A 77 -3.36 -6.09 6.10
N ASP A 78 -3.38 -6.48 7.37
CA ASP A 78 -3.57 -7.88 7.73
C ASP A 78 -4.97 -8.38 7.39
N GLY A 79 -5.03 -9.65 7.00
CA GLY A 79 -6.24 -10.43 6.84
C GLY A 79 -7.04 -10.52 8.13
N ASN A 80 -6.39 -10.57 9.30
CA ASN A 80 -7.03 -10.70 10.62
C ASN A 80 -8.09 -11.82 10.67
N CYS A 81 -7.80 -12.96 10.05
CA CYS A 81 -8.72 -14.10 9.94
C CYS A 81 -10.06 -13.78 9.23
N VAL A 82 -10.13 -12.70 8.45
CA VAL A 82 -11.22 -12.47 7.49
C VAL A 82 -10.72 -12.67 6.07
N THR A 83 -11.63 -13.01 5.15
CA THR A 83 -11.24 -13.31 3.77
C THR A 83 -10.59 -12.10 3.08
N PHE A 84 -9.62 -12.37 2.20
CA PHE A 84 -9.02 -11.37 1.32
C PHE A 84 -10.06 -10.48 0.63
N ALA A 85 -11.18 -11.07 0.17
CA ALA A 85 -12.27 -10.33 -0.45
C ALA A 85 -12.84 -9.25 0.46
N LYS A 86 -13.03 -9.54 1.76
CA LYS A 86 -13.55 -8.57 2.74
C LYS A 86 -12.57 -7.43 2.97
N LYS A 87 -11.28 -7.73 3.10
CA LYS A 87 -10.23 -6.71 3.29
C LYS A 87 -10.01 -5.85 2.06
N ARG A 88 -10.10 -6.45 0.88
CA ARG A 88 -10.12 -5.72 -0.38
C ARG A 88 -11.31 -4.76 -0.45
N CYS A 89 -12.52 -5.20 -0.08
CA CYS A 89 -13.69 -4.32 -0.02
C CYS A 89 -13.51 -3.17 0.99
N GLU A 90 -12.86 -3.42 2.12
CA GLU A 90 -12.53 -2.38 3.10
C GLU A 90 -11.60 -1.30 2.51
N ILE A 91 -10.51 -1.71 1.85
CA ILE A 91 -9.61 -0.78 1.17
C ILE A 91 -10.33 -0.03 0.06
N GLN A 92 -11.12 -0.73 -0.76
CA GLN A 92 -11.90 -0.12 -1.83
C GLN A 92 -12.91 0.91 -1.29
N GLY A 93 -13.59 0.59 -0.17
CA GLY A 93 -14.51 1.51 0.50
C GLY A 93 -13.81 2.72 1.15
N ALA A 94 -12.54 2.58 1.54
CA ALA A 94 -11.71 3.69 2.01
C ALA A 94 -11.07 4.49 0.86
N THR A 95 -11.13 4.00 -0.38
CA THR A 95 -10.54 4.63 -1.56
C THR A 95 -11.55 5.59 -2.22
N GLN A 96 -11.17 6.85 -2.36
CA GLN A 96 -11.96 7.84 -3.10
C GLN A 96 -12.07 7.44 -4.58
N THR A 97 -13.19 7.77 -5.22
CA THR A 97 -13.49 7.39 -6.61
C THR A 97 -12.37 7.74 -7.58
N ALA A 98 -11.67 8.87 -7.37
CA ALA A 98 -10.57 9.34 -8.20
C ALA A 98 -9.33 8.42 -8.21
N PHE A 99 -9.20 7.52 -7.23
CA PHE A 99 -8.03 6.65 -7.06
C PHE A 99 -8.36 5.15 -7.15
N GLN A 100 -9.62 4.78 -7.39
CA GLN A 100 -10.03 3.36 -7.46
C GLN A 100 -9.38 2.60 -8.60
N ASP A 101 -9.00 3.28 -9.69
CA ASP A 101 -8.32 2.72 -10.86
C ASP A 101 -6.86 2.32 -10.59
N ARG A 102 -6.27 2.84 -9.51
CA ARG A 102 -4.85 2.72 -9.20
C ARG A 102 -4.54 2.33 -7.77
N ALA A 103 -5.56 1.98 -6.97
CA ALA A 103 -5.39 1.46 -5.63
C ALA A 103 -5.47 -0.07 -5.63
N VAL A 104 -4.44 -0.71 -5.06
CA VAL A 104 -4.37 -2.17 -4.93
C VAL A 104 -4.20 -2.58 -3.48
N ALA A 105 -4.85 -3.68 -3.11
CA ALA A 105 -4.80 -4.27 -1.78
C ALA A 105 -3.74 -5.36 -1.72
N ALA A 106 -2.86 -5.30 -0.73
CA ALA A 106 -1.84 -6.31 -0.44
C ALA A 106 -2.08 -6.87 0.96
N CYS A 107 -2.96 -7.87 1.10
CA CYS A 107 -3.36 -8.34 2.42
C CYS A 107 -2.76 -9.72 2.74
N PRO A 108 -1.74 -9.82 3.60
CA PRO A 108 -1.28 -11.09 4.14
C PRO A 108 -2.42 -11.82 4.85
N ASP A 109 -2.55 -13.13 4.62
CA ASP A 109 -3.57 -13.96 5.26
C ASP A 109 -2.87 -15.07 6.06
N PRO A 110 -3.11 -15.20 7.39
CA PRO A 110 -3.96 -14.31 8.21
C PRO A 110 -3.25 -13.03 8.68
N HIS A 111 -1.93 -13.10 8.91
CA HIS A 111 -1.09 -12.03 9.44
C HIS A 111 0.31 -12.09 8.85
N ILE A 112 0.96 -10.94 8.69
CA ILE A 112 2.32 -10.86 8.16
C ILE A 112 3.35 -11.58 9.04
N GLU A 113 3.18 -11.58 10.36
CA GLU A 113 4.14 -12.16 11.31
C GLU A 113 4.30 -13.66 11.12
N ARG A 114 3.22 -14.36 10.73
CA ARG A 114 3.27 -15.79 10.39
C ARG A 114 4.15 -16.07 9.18
N TRP A 115 4.21 -15.14 8.23
CA TRP A 115 5.04 -15.29 7.04
C TRP A 115 6.52 -15.08 7.38
N PHE A 116 6.81 -14.29 8.41
CA PHE A 116 8.15 -14.12 8.98
C PHE A 116 8.53 -15.20 10.00
N LEU A 117 7.65 -16.17 10.28
CA LEU A 117 7.81 -17.14 11.38
C LEU A 117 8.06 -16.45 12.74
N ALA A 118 7.54 -15.24 12.90
CA ALA A 118 7.64 -14.44 14.12
C ALA A 118 6.42 -14.61 15.04
N ASP A 119 5.36 -15.26 14.54
CA ASP A 119 4.19 -15.70 15.29
C ASP A 119 4.34 -17.21 15.61
N PRO A 120 4.37 -17.63 16.89
CA PRO A 120 4.55 -19.02 17.30
C PRO A 120 3.36 -19.96 17.01
#